data_AF-A0A1T5F6B4-F1
#
_entry.id   AF-A0A1T5F6B4-F1
#
_cell.length_a   1.000
_cell.length_b   1.000
_cell.length_c   1.000
_cell.angle_alpha   90.00
_cell.angle_beta   90.00
_cell.angle_gamma   90.00
#
_symmetry.space_group_name_H-M   'P 1'
#
loop_
_entity.id
_entity.type
_entity.pdbx_description
1 polymer ?
#
loop_
_entity_poly.entity_id
_entity_poly.type
_entity_poly.pdbx_seq_one_letter_code
_entity_poly.pdbx_strand_id
1 'polypeptide(L)'
;MKPQPIKKFQPPSVYFTHLFIYGCGFLLSLGLLIFDMFIDEEVLLAHIKEGEISGHAGQMRDAIIVKLIAHYLGKPGLMAIPIIAIFGFSICIYYKVYELVRYYRKNRLYVNGLVNNLDDDNPPPNFFKHIYLFLTRKKKDKPPKMKLNKREVEKLKQDKLYKKLYGD
;
A
#
# COMPACT_ATOMS: atom_id res chain seq x y z
N MET A 1 -19.36 4.02 22.41
CA MET A 1 -18.62 3.55 21.20
C MET A 1 -19.56 2.65 20.41
N LYS A 2 -19.79 2.89 19.11
CA LYS A 2 -20.56 1.96 18.27
C LYS A 2 -19.73 0.68 18.07
N PRO A 3 -20.31 -0.54 18.18
CA PRO A 3 -19.59 -1.77 17.88
C PRO A 3 -19.10 -1.72 16.43
N GLN A 4 -17.80 -1.89 16.23
CA GLN A 4 -17.27 -1.99 14.87
C GLN A 4 -17.73 -3.34 14.29
N PRO A 5 -18.21 -3.37 13.03
CA PRO A 5 -18.58 -4.62 12.40
C PRO A 5 -17.35 -5.52 12.33
N ILE A 6 -17.49 -6.76 12.78
CA ILE A 6 -16.42 -7.77 12.78
C ILE A 6 -16.07 -8.06 11.32
N LYS A 7 -14.93 -7.56 10.86
CA LYS A 7 -14.42 -7.78 9.50
C LYS A 7 -13.62 -9.08 9.50
N LYS A 8 -13.97 -10.03 8.62
CA LYS A 8 -13.18 -11.25 8.43
C LYS A 8 -11.96 -10.97 7.55
N PHE A 9 -10.83 -11.61 7.83
CA PHE A 9 -9.68 -11.57 6.92
C PHE A 9 -10.04 -12.20 5.56
N GLN A 10 -9.49 -11.64 4.50
CA GLN A 10 -9.59 -12.20 3.15
C GLN A 10 -8.60 -13.36 2.98
N PRO A 11 -8.78 -14.25 1.98
CA PRO A 11 -7.77 -15.26 1.70
C PRO A 11 -6.46 -14.61 1.21
N PRO A 12 -5.28 -15.22 1.49
CA PRO A 12 -3.98 -14.69 1.09
C PRO A 12 -3.87 -14.34 -0.40
N SER A 13 -4.45 -15.16 -1.27
CA SER A 13 -4.48 -14.94 -2.72
C SER A 13 -5.04 -13.56 -3.08
N VAL A 14 -6.12 -13.15 -2.43
CA VAL A 14 -6.76 -11.85 -2.68
C VAL A 14 -5.82 -10.71 -2.29
N TYR A 15 -5.09 -10.81 -1.19
CA TYR A 15 -4.09 -9.78 -0.84
C TYR A 15 -2.99 -9.67 -1.88
N PHE A 16 -2.44 -10.80 -2.35
CA PHE A 16 -1.41 -10.79 -3.38
C PHE A 16 -1.91 -10.26 -4.72
N THR A 17 -3.14 -10.61 -5.14
CA THR A 17 -3.75 -10.06 -6.36
C THR A 17 -3.89 -8.55 -6.27
N HIS A 18 -4.38 -8.02 -5.15
CA HIS A 18 -4.50 -6.57 -4.97
C HIS A 18 -3.12 -5.89 -4.95
N LEU A 19 -2.13 -6.47 -4.25
CA LEU A 19 -0.77 -5.93 -4.23
C LEU A 19 -0.14 -5.90 -5.62
N PHE A 20 -0.36 -6.94 -6.42
CA PHE A 20 0.10 -7.00 -7.80
C PHE A 20 -0.56 -5.91 -8.66
N ILE A 21 -1.89 -5.81 -8.63
CA ILE A 21 -2.65 -4.81 -9.40
C ILE A 21 -2.22 -3.38 -9.02
N TYR A 22 -2.11 -3.09 -7.72
CA TYR A 22 -1.68 -1.77 -7.25
C TYR A 22 -0.22 -1.49 -7.60
N GLY A 23 0.65 -2.50 -7.57
CA GLY A 23 2.04 -2.41 -8.01
C GLY A 23 2.15 -2.07 -9.50
N CYS A 24 1.37 -2.76 -10.34
CA CYS A 24 1.28 -2.44 -11.77
C CYS A 24 0.77 -1.02 -12.02
N GLY A 25 -0.30 -0.61 -11.32
CA GLY A 25 -0.84 0.74 -11.41
C GLY A 25 0.17 1.82 -10.99
N PHE A 26 0.93 1.57 -9.92
CA PHE A 26 2.02 2.44 -9.47
C PHE A 26 3.10 2.58 -10.54
N LEU A 27 3.57 1.46 -11.12
CA LEU A 27 4.61 1.45 -12.15
C LEU A 27 4.16 2.16 -13.44
N LEU A 28 2.92 1.94 -13.87
CA LEU A 28 2.34 2.64 -15.02
C LEU A 28 2.26 4.15 -14.78
N SER A 29 1.81 4.55 -13.60
CA SER A 29 1.73 5.99 -13.23
C SER A 29 3.12 6.63 -13.16
N LEU A 30 4.10 5.90 -12.63
CA LEU A 30 5.50 6.34 -12.60
C LEU A 30 6.08 6.47 -14.01
N GLY A 31 5.79 5.50 -14.89
CA GLY A 31 6.20 5.54 -16.29
C GLY A 31 5.61 6.74 -17.03
N LEU A 32 4.32 7.02 -16.83
CA LEU A 32 3.67 8.21 -17.38
C LEU A 32 4.28 9.51 -16.84
N LEU A 33 4.54 9.61 -15.54
CA LEU A 33 5.19 10.79 -14.96
C LEU A 33 6.58 11.02 -15.56
N ILE A 34 7.37 9.96 -15.70
CA ILE A 34 8.70 10.02 -16.32
C ILE A 34 8.57 10.50 -17.77
N PHE A 35 7.67 9.91 -18.54
CA PHE A 35 7.40 10.34 -19.92
C PHE A 35 7.04 11.82 -19.99
N ASP A 36 6.11 12.29 -19.16
CA ASP A 36 5.71 13.68 -19.09
C ASP A 36 6.87 14.61 -18.73
N MET A 37 7.80 14.18 -17.88
CA MET A 37 8.98 14.99 -17.52
C MET A 37 9.94 15.18 -18.69
N PHE A 38 10.16 14.14 -19.50
CA PHE A 38 11.18 14.13 -20.56
C PHE A 38 10.71 14.64 -21.92
N ILE A 39 9.39 14.70 -22.17
CA ILE A 39 8.87 15.23 -23.43
C ILE A 39 8.83 16.76 -23.44
N ASP A 40 9.14 17.39 -24.57
CA ASP A 40 9.04 18.84 -24.71
C ASP A 40 7.60 19.33 -24.55
N GLU A 41 7.43 20.45 -23.85
CA GLU A 41 6.11 20.98 -23.49
C GLU A 41 5.27 21.35 -24.72
N GLU A 42 5.87 22.06 -25.68
CA GLU A 42 5.18 22.48 -26.89
C GLU A 42 4.70 21.28 -27.72
N VAL A 43 5.56 20.26 -27.85
CA VAL A 43 5.26 19.02 -28.58
C VAL A 43 4.12 18.25 -27.92
N LEU A 44 4.17 18.11 -26.59
CA LEU A 44 3.15 17.42 -25.81
C LEU A 44 1.79 18.12 -25.90
N LEU A 45 1.77 19.44 -25.72
CA LEU A 45 0.53 20.21 -25.73
C LEU A 45 -0.08 20.29 -27.13
N ALA A 46 0.73 20.42 -28.18
CA ALA A 46 0.25 20.37 -29.57
C ALA A 46 -0.39 19.01 -29.86
N HIS A 47 0.31 17.91 -29.54
CA HIS A 47 -0.20 16.56 -29.77
C HIS A 47 -1.54 16.29 -29.06
N ILE A 48 -1.69 16.75 -27.82
CA ILE A 48 -2.94 16.58 -27.06
C ILE A 48 -4.06 17.48 -27.60
N LYS A 49 -3.76 18.74 -27.94
CA LYS A 49 -4.79 19.68 -28.43
C LYS A 49 -5.30 19.28 -29.81
N GLU A 50 -4.40 18.90 -30.71
CA GLU A 50 -4.68 18.57 -32.10
C GLU A 50 -5.16 17.13 -32.31
N GLY A 51 -4.91 16.23 -31.35
CA GLY A 51 -5.32 14.83 -31.46
C GLY A 51 -6.83 14.66 -31.64
N GLU A 52 -7.26 13.88 -32.63
CA GLU A 52 -8.68 13.62 -32.85
C GLU A 52 -9.27 12.80 -31.68
N ILE A 53 -10.43 13.24 -31.20
CA ILE A 53 -11.16 12.52 -30.16
C ILE A 53 -12.05 11.49 -30.84
N SER A 54 -11.68 10.21 -30.73
CA SER A 54 -12.45 9.10 -31.28
C SER A 54 -12.66 8.01 -30.22
N GLY A 55 -13.69 7.18 -30.39
CA GLY A 55 -14.00 6.07 -29.50
C GLY A 55 -15.38 6.18 -28.84
N HIS A 56 -15.58 5.37 -27.80
CA HIS A 56 -16.85 5.28 -27.07
C HIS A 56 -17.09 6.56 -26.22
N ALA A 57 -18.34 6.89 -25.91
CA ALA A 57 -18.71 8.16 -25.24
C ALA A 57 -17.89 8.44 -23.95
N GLY A 58 -17.56 7.40 -23.18
CA GLY A 58 -16.69 7.52 -22.01
C GLY A 58 -15.25 7.94 -22.36
N GLN A 59 -14.66 7.32 -23.39
CA GLN A 59 -13.32 7.67 -23.86
C GLN A 59 -13.28 9.09 -24.42
N MET A 60 -14.34 9.51 -25.12
CA MET A 60 -14.47 10.88 -25.61
C MET A 60 -14.49 11.88 -24.45
N ARG A 61 -15.28 11.62 -23.41
CA ARG A 61 -15.34 12.48 -22.21
C ARG A 61 -13.97 12.59 -21.54
N ASP A 62 -13.29 11.46 -21.34
CA ASP A 62 -12.02 11.44 -20.63
C ASP A 62 -10.93 12.16 -21.45
N ALA A 63 -10.92 12.01 -22.78
CA ALA A 63 -10.05 12.76 -23.67
C ALA A 63 -10.34 14.28 -23.63
N ILE A 64 -11.61 14.69 -23.57
CA ILE A 64 -11.99 16.10 -23.42
C ILE A 64 -11.44 16.67 -22.11
N ILE A 65 -11.53 15.92 -21.01
CA ILE A 65 -10.99 16.35 -19.71
C ILE A 65 -9.47 16.56 -19.80
N VAL A 66 -8.74 15.63 -20.42
CA VAL A 66 -7.30 15.76 -20.64
C VAL A 66 -6.97 16.98 -21.50
N LYS A 67 -7.72 17.23 -22.57
CA LYS A 67 -7.55 18.43 -23.39
C LYS A 67 -7.82 19.73 -22.61
N LEU A 68 -8.84 19.76 -21.76
CA LEU A 68 -9.13 20.91 -20.92
C LEU A 68 -7.99 21.17 -19.93
N ILE A 69 -7.48 20.13 -19.28
CA ILE A 69 -6.33 20.23 -18.38
C ILE A 69 -5.10 20.76 -19.14
N ALA A 70 -4.80 20.19 -20.31
CA ALA A 70 -3.70 20.65 -21.16
C ALA A 70 -3.88 22.11 -21.62
N HIS A 71 -5.11 22.56 -21.85
CA HIS A 71 -5.39 23.93 -22.29
C HIS A 71 -5.24 24.96 -21.16
N TYR A 72 -5.77 24.68 -19.98
CA TYR A 72 -5.82 25.65 -18.87
C TYR A 72 -4.67 25.55 -17.88
N LEU A 73 -4.15 24.34 -17.65
CA LEU A 73 -3.13 24.05 -16.64
C LEU A 73 -1.78 23.64 -17.24
N GLY A 74 -1.72 23.45 -18.56
CA GLY A 74 -0.51 23.10 -19.29
C GLY A 74 0.10 21.77 -18.83
N LYS A 75 1.41 21.62 -19.05
CA LYS A 75 2.18 20.43 -18.65
C LYS A 75 2.14 20.16 -17.14
N PRO A 76 2.18 21.16 -16.23
CA PRO A 76 2.05 20.92 -14.79
C PRO A 76 0.71 20.27 -14.40
N GLY A 77 -0.39 20.66 -15.05
CA GLY A 77 -1.70 20.04 -14.82
C GLY A 77 -1.75 18.57 -15.25
N LEU A 78 -1.11 18.26 -16.37
CA LEU A 78 -0.99 16.88 -16.86
C LEU A 78 -0.17 16.02 -15.90
N MET A 79 0.96 16.53 -15.41
CA MET A 79 1.81 15.85 -14.41
C MET A 79 1.13 15.61 -13.07
N ALA A 80 0.18 16.45 -12.68
CA ALA A 80 -0.57 16.27 -11.44
C ALA A 80 -1.36 14.94 -11.43
N ILE A 81 -1.83 14.49 -12.60
CA ILE A 81 -2.61 13.24 -12.74
C ILE A 81 -1.79 12.02 -12.30
N PRO A 82 -0.62 11.71 -12.91
CA PRO A 82 0.18 10.57 -12.49
C PRO A 82 0.75 10.75 -11.08
N ILE A 83 1.03 11.98 -10.62
CA ILE A 83 1.45 12.22 -9.23
C ILE A 83 0.36 11.78 -8.24
N ILE A 84 -0.89 12.23 -8.44
CA ILE A 84 -2.02 11.85 -7.60
C ILE A 84 -2.23 10.32 -7.65
N ALA A 85 -2.11 9.71 -8.83
CA ALA A 85 -2.22 8.27 -8.99
C ALA A 85 -1.13 7.51 -8.21
N ILE A 86 0.14 7.94 -8.29
CA ILE A 86 1.26 7.39 -7.51
C ILE A 86 0.96 7.44 -6.01
N PHE A 87 0.48 8.59 -5.51
CA PHE A 87 0.08 8.72 -4.11
C PHE A 87 -1.07 7.78 -3.75
N GLY A 88 -2.10 7.70 -4.58
CA GLY A 88 -3.25 6.80 -4.37
C GLY A 88 -2.85 5.33 -4.32
N PHE A 89 -2.06 4.86 -5.29
CA PHE A 89 -1.56 3.48 -5.31
C PHE A 89 -0.64 3.20 -4.11
N SER A 90 0.23 4.15 -3.72
CA SER A 90 1.08 4.01 -2.53
C SER A 90 0.27 3.78 -1.26
N ILE A 91 -0.81 4.53 -1.08
CA ILE A 91 -1.73 4.40 0.06
C ILE A 91 -2.42 3.03 0.03
N CYS A 92 -2.92 2.60 -1.14
CA CYS A 92 -3.56 1.30 -1.31
C CYS A 92 -2.62 0.13 -1.02
N ILE A 93 -1.38 0.18 -1.54
CA ILE A 93 -0.34 -0.81 -1.26
C ILE A 93 -0.06 -0.85 0.24
N TYR A 94 0.14 0.30 0.87
CA TYR A 94 0.42 0.39 2.31
C TYR A 94 -0.66 -0.30 3.15
N TYR A 95 -1.93 0.01 2.90
CA TYR A 95 -3.03 -0.60 3.63
C TYR A 95 -3.09 -2.12 3.40
N LYS A 96 -2.90 -2.59 2.16
CA LYS A 96 -2.92 -4.02 1.85
C LYS A 96 -1.77 -4.78 2.46
N VAL A 97 -0.54 -4.24 2.43
CA VAL A 97 0.61 -4.84 3.11
C VAL A 97 0.34 -4.95 4.60
N TYR A 98 -0.22 -3.91 5.22
CA TYR A 98 -0.49 -3.93 6.65
C TYR A 98 -1.60 -4.92 7.03
N GLU A 99 -2.68 -4.98 6.26
CA GLU A 99 -3.71 -6.02 6.42
C GLU A 99 -3.09 -7.43 6.35
N LEU A 100 -2.20 -7.67 5.38
CA LEU A 100 -1.50 -8.93 5.20
C LEU A 100 -0.57 -9.27 6.39
N VAL A 101 0.20 -8.30 6.89
CA VAL A 101 1.05 -8.49 8.08
C VAL A 101 0.21 -8.82 9.32
N ARG A 102 -0.92 -8.13 9.50
CA ARG A 102 -1.85 -8.43 10.60
C ARG A 102 -2.44 -9.84 10.48
N TYR A 103 -2.83 -10.23 9.27
CA TYR A 103 -3.28 -11.58 8.98
C TYR A 103 -2.22 -12.62 9.40
N TYR A 104 -0.97 -12.49 8.94
CA TYR A 104 0.09 -13.43 9.30
C TYR A 104 0.37 -13.46 10.81
N ARG A 105 0.37 -12.30 11.48
CA ARG A 105 0.56 -12.22 12.93
C ARG A 105 -0.58 -12.91 13.68
N LYS A 106 -1.85 -12.66 13.30
CA LYS A 106 -3.01 -13.29 13.96
C LYS A 106 -3.09 -14.78 13.65
N ASN A 107 -2.82 -15.18 12.41
CA ASN A 107 -2.78 -16.58 12.01
C ASN A 107 -1.74 -17.37 12.83
N ARG A 108 -0.55 -16.80 13.07
CA ARG A 108 0.46 -17.42 13.94
C ARG A 108 -0.05 -17.61 15.38
N LEU A 109 -0.77 -16.63 15.93
CA LEU A 109 -1.34 -16.73 17.28
C LEU A 109 -2.46 -17.77 17.34
N TYR A 110 -3.30 -17.84 16.30
CA TYR A 110 -4.39 -18.79 16.19
C TYR A 110 -3.88 -20.23 16.09
N VAL A 111 -2.90 -20.50 15.22
CA VAL A 111 -2.26 -21.83 15.08
C VAL A 111 -1.59 -22.27 16.40
N ASN A 112 -1.06 -21.32 17.17
CA ASN A 112 -0.49 -21.57 18.49
C ASN A 112 -1.54 -21.74 19.60
N GLY A 113 -2.84 -21.64 19.30
CA GLY A 113 -3.91 -21.72 20.29
C GLY A 113 -3.99 -20.52 21.26
N LEU A 114 -3.32 -19.41 20.96
CA LEU A 114 -3.28 -18.21 21.79
C LEU A 114 -4.49 -17.29 21.57
N VAL A 115 -5.24 -17.50 20.48
CA VAL A 115 -6.43 -16.73 20.12
C VAL A 115 -7.46 -17.67 19.51
N ASN A 116 -8.74 -17.46 19.84
CA ASN A 116 -9.85 -18.35 19.46
C ASN A 116 -10.50 -18.01 18.12
N ASN A 117 -10.19 -16.85 17.51
CA ASN A 117 -10.77 -16.40 16.24
C ASN A 117 -9.71 -15.82 15.28
N LEU A 118 -10.09 -15.68 14.01
CA LEU A 118 -9.25 -15.14 12.94
C LEU A 118 -9.83 -13.86 12.34
N ASP A 119 -10.55 -13.08 13.15
CA ASP A 119 -11.19 -11.83 12.70
C ASP A 119 -10.20 -10.65 12.67
N ASP A 120 -10.43 -9.63 11.84
CA ASP A 120 -9.61 -8.41 11.79
C ASP A 120 -10.10 -7.39 12.82
N ASP A 121 -9.72 -7.61 14.08
CA ASP A 121 -10.19 -6.77 15.21
C ASP A 121 -9.35 -5.50 15.39
N ASN A 122 -8.29 -5.32 14.60
CA ASN A 122 -7.39 -4.19 14.73
C ASN A 122 -7.85 -3.04 13.82
N PRO A 123 -7.88 -1.79 14.31
CA PRO A 123 -8.16 -0.65 13.45
C PRO A 123 -7.07 -0.50 12.37
N PRO A 124 -7.44 -0.08 11.14
CA PRO A 124 -6.46 0.16 10.10
C PRO A 124 -5.46 1.25 10.54
N PRO A 125 -4.18 1.11 10.19
CA PRO A 125 -3.16 2.06 10.61
C PRO A 125 -3.35 3.40 9.91
N ASN A 126 -3.19 4.51 10.61
CA ASN A 126 -3.24 5.81 9.94
C ASN A 126 -1.96 6.05 9.12
N PHE A 127 -2.11 6.10 7.79
CA PHE A 127 -1.02 6.31 6.82
C PHE A 127 -0.24 7.60 7.10
N PHE A 128 -0.93 8.72 7.25
CA PHE A 128 -0.30 10.03 7.50
C PHE A 128 0.44 10.06 8.84
N LYS A 129 -0.11 9.39 9.86
CA LYS A 129 0.57 9.26 11.15
C LYS A 129 1.88 8.47 11.02
N HIS A 130 1.90 7.42 10.20
CA HIS A 130 3.12 6.64 9.96
C HIS A 130 4.18 7.44 9.19
N ILE A 131 3.78 8.15 8.14
CA ILE A 131 4.69 9.04 7.41
C ILE A 131 5.24 10.12 8.33
N TYR A 132 4.36 10.78 9.08
CA TYR A 132 4.77 11.81 10.04
C TYR A 132 5.77 11.26 11.05
N LEU A 133 5.50 10.10 11.65
CA LEU A 133 6.41 9.45 12.61
C LEU A 133 7.72 8.99 11.94
N PHE A 134 7.70 8.60 10.67
CA PHE A 134 8.91 8.22 9.94
C PHE A 134 9.79 9.45 9.68
N LEU A 135 9.20 10.57 9.27
CA LEU A 135 9.90 11.82 8.98
C LEU A 135 10.35 12.56 10.24
N THR A 136 9.57 12.50 11.33
CA THR A 136 9.86 13.19 12.59
C THR A 136 10.59 12.32 13.61
N ARG A 137 10.80 11.03 13.33
CA ARG A 137 11.74 10.20 14.09
C ARG A 137 13.15 10.77 13.90
N LYS A 138 13.55 11.67 14.81
CA LYS A 138 14.96 11.82 15.16
C LYS A 138 15.48 10.40 15.44
N LYS A 139 16.69 10.06 14.96
CA LYS A 139 17.45 8.87 15.39
C LYS A 139 17.70 8.98 16.90
N LYS A 140 16.67 8.85 17.73
CA LYS A 140 16.81 8.58 19.15
C LYS A 140 17.14 7.11 19.25
N ASP A 141 18.15 6.86 20.06
CA ASP A 141 18.92 5.64 20.18
C ASP A 141 18.09 4.37 20.03
N LYS A 142 18.69 3.39 19.36
CA LYS A 142 18.16 2.03 19.26
C LYS A 142 17.57 1.67 20.64
N PRO A 143 16.29 1.24 20.71
CA PRO A 143 15.76 0.73 21.97
C PRO A 143 16.77 -0.29 22.48
N PRO A 144 17.14 -0.27 23.78
CA PRO A 144 18.13 -1.20 24.31
C PRO A 144 17.71 -2.58 23.84
N LYS A 145 18.60 -3.28 23.12
CA LYS A 145 18.36 -4.66 22.70
C LYS A 145 17.93 -5.38 23.98
N MET A 146 16.65 -5.69 24.09
CA MET A 146 16.13 -6.47 25.19
C MET A 146 16.83 -7.81 25.01
N LYS A 147 17.91 -8.01 25.78
CA LYS A 147 18.64 -9.27 25.81
C LYS A 147 17.67 -10.25 26.43
N LEU A 148 16.88 -10.91 25.60
CA LEU A 148 16.13 -12.10 26.00
C LEU A 148 17.10 -12.98 26.76
N ASN A 149 16.81 -13.19 28.04
CA ASN A 149 17.71 -13.89 28.93
C ASN A 149 17.86 -15.30 28.37
N LYS A 150 19.10 -15.77 28.11
CA LYS A 150 19.32 -17.09 27.48
C LYS A 150 18.56 -18.20 28.21
N ARG A 151 18.41 -18.07 29.53
CA ARG A 151 17.64 -18.97 30.40
C ARG A 151 16.13 -18.97 30.10
N GLU A 152 15.53 -17.86 29.70
CA GLU A 152 14.11 -17.80 29.32
C GLU A 152 13.86 -18.43 27.95
N VAL A 153 14.81 -18.27 27.02
CA VAL A 153 14.77 -18.93 25.70
C VAL A 153 14.99 -20.44 25.84
N GLU A 154 15.89 -20.87 26.73
CA GLU A 154 16.10 -22.29 27.04
C GLU A 154 14.88 -22.91 27.74
N LYS A 155 14.22 -22.19 28.64
CA LYS A 155 12.94 -22.62 29.23
C LYS A 155 11.85 -22.78 28.18
N LEU A 156 11.75 -21.86 27.22
CA LEU A 156 10.81 -21.97 26.09
C LEU A 156 11.12 -23.16 25.18
N LYS A 157 12.40 -23.49 24.97
CA LYS A 157 12.81 -24.70 24.21
C LYS A 157 12.49 -26.02 24.94
N GLN A 158 12.49 -26.00 26.27
CA GLN A 158 12.11 -27.16 27.09
C GLN A 158 10.60 -27.32 27.23
N ASP A 159 9.83 -26.30 26.84
CA ASP A 159 8.37 -26.37 26.87
C ASP A 159 7.86 -27.40 25.87
N LYS A 160 6.98 -28.30 26.32
CA LYS A 160 6.48 -29.44 25.52
C LYS A 160 5.83 -28.98 24.21
N LEU A 161 5.27 -27.77 24.21
CA LEU A 161 4.65 -27.16 23.04
C LEU A 161 5.69 -26.75 21.97
N TYR A 162 6.87 -26.29 22.37
CA TYR A 162 7.94 -25.88 21.45
C TYR A 162 8.58 -27.08 20.76
N LYS A 163 8.87 -28.16 21.51
CA LYS A 163 9.36 -29.44 20.94
C LYS A 163 8.37 -30.04 19.95
N LYS A 164 7.07 -29.93 20.23
CA LYS A 164 6.00 -30.45 19.35
C LYS A 164 5.87 -29.66 18.03
N LEU A 165 6.21 -28.37 18.03
CA LEU A 165 6.06 -27.49 16.87
C LEU A 165 7.28 -27.44 15.96
N TYR A 166 8.48 -27.66 16.52
CA TYR A 166 9.74 -27.45 15.78
C TYR A 166 10.59 -28.70 15.63
N GLY A 167 10.18 -29.85 16.19
CA GLY A 167 10.99 -31.07 16.23
C GLY A 167 12.24 -30.89 17.10
N ASP A 168 12.88 -31.99 17.50
CA ASP A 168 14.18 -31.91 18.18
C ASP A 168 15.27 -31.31 17.27
#